data_AF-A0A6B0SG26-F1
#
_entry.id   AF-A0A6B0SG26-F1
#
_cell.length_a   1.000
_cell.length_b   1.000
_cell.length_c   1.000
_cell.angle_alpha   90.00
_cell.angle_beta   90.00
_cell.angle_gamma   90.00
#
_symmetry.space_group_name_H-M   'P 1'
#
loop_
_entity.id
_entity.type
_entity.pdbx_description
1 polymer ?
#
loop_
_entity_poly.entity_id
_entity_poly.type
_entity_poly.pdbx_seq_one_letter_code
_entity_poly.pdbx_strand_id
1 'polypeptide(L)'
;MSDTDDGFDEEAVRRELREKYEDDDREETERMSELLLKGATMTNQHCDACGTPIFRYDGQAFCPNCQHEYEQAQADQQGQVDQQRTRWLR
;
A
#
# COMPACT_ATOMS: atom_id res chain seq x y z
N MET A 1 -27.96 -19.58 -16.39
CA MET A 1 -27.38 -19.45 -15.04
C MET A 1 -28.46 -19.98 -14.11
N SER A 2 -28.16 -21.05 -13.39
CA SER A 2 -29.15 -21.83 -12.66
C SER A 2 -29.09 -21.44 -11.19
N ASP A 3 -30.12 -20.75 -10.73
CA ASP A 3 -30.41 -20.52 -9.31
C ASP A 3 -30.49 -21.86 -8.57
N THR A 4 -29.55 -22.11 -7.66
CA THR A 4 -29.66 -23.19 -6.67
C THR A 4 -29.89 -22.54 -5.32
N ASP A 5 -31.09 -22.79 -4.83
CA ASP A 5 -31.75 -22.34 -3.61
C ASP A 5 -31.04 -22.88 -2.36
N ASP A 6 -30.18 -22.05 -1.75
CA ASP A 6 -29.67 -22.19 -0.38
C ASP A 6 -29.93 -20.87 0.36
N GLY A 7 -31.15 -20.33 0.32
CA GLY A 7 -31.66 -19.26 1.21
C GLY A 7 -30.82 -17.95 1.36
N PHE A 8 -29.81 -17.74 0.52
CA PHE A 8 -28.85 -16.66 0.64
C PHE A 8 -29.14 -15.60 -0.42
N ASP A 9 -29.71 -14.48 0.01
CA ASP A 9 -29.98 -13.34 -0.85
C ASP A 9 -28.68 -12.56 -1.11
N GLU A 10 -27.98 -12.94 -2.19
CA GLU A 10 -26.73 -12.32 -2.63
C GLU A 10 -26.90 -10.82 -2.95
N GLU A 11 -28.11 -10.38 -3.32
CA GLU A 11 -28.39 -8.98 -3.66
C GLU A 11 -28.47 -8.12 -2.39
N ALA A 12 -29.13 -8.65 -1.35
CA ALA A 12 -29.16 -8.02 -0.04
C ALA A 12 -27.75 -7.86 0.55
N VAL A 13 -26.93 -8.91 0.48
CA VAL A 13 -25.55 -8.89 0.97
C VAL A 13 -24.68 -7.91 0.18
N ARG A 14 -24.80 -7.87 -1.16
CA ARG A 14 -24.07 -6.91 -1.98
C ARG A 14 -24.41 -5.46 -1.63
N ARG A 15 -25.69 -5.18 -1.34
CA ARG A 15 -26.14 -3.84 -0.93
C ARG A 15 -25.56 -3.46 0.42
N GLU A 16 -25.60 -4.36 1.40
CA GLU A 16 -25.05 -4.14 2.74
C GLU A 16 -23.53 -3.92 2.72
N LEU A 17 -22.78 -4.74 1.96
CA LEU A 17 -21.33 -4.52 1.81
C LEU A 17 -21.03 -3.18 1.16
N ARG A 18 -21.79 -2.79 0.14
CA ARG A 18 -21.62 -1.50 -0.53
C ARG A 18 -21.83 -0.35 0.45
N GLU A 19 -22.94 -0.34 1.19
CA GLU A 19 -23.20 0.70 2.20
C GLU A 19 -22.11 0.75 3.28
N LYS A 20 -21.58 -0.41 3.69
CA LYS A 20 -20.56 -0.49 4.75
C LYS A 20 -19.19 0.09 4.34
N TYR A 21 -18.78 -0.05 3.09
CA TYR A 21 -17.40 0.26 2.65
C TYR A 21 -17.31 1.41 1.63
N GLU A 22 -18.43 2.09 1.32
CA GLU A 22 -18.45 3.15 0.30
C GLU A 22 -17.60 4.39 0.63
N ASP A 23 -17.40 4.72 1.91
CA ASP A 23 -16.61 5.88 2.33
C ASP A 23 -15.13 5.54 2.61
N ASP A 24 -14.85 4.44 3.31
CA ASP A 24 -13.49 4.09 3.75
C ASP A 24 -12.50 3.91 2.59
N ASP A 25 -12.92 3.22 1.51
CA ASP A 25 -12.04 2.93 0.36
C ASP A 25 -11.71 4.20 -0.46
N ARG A 26 -12.59 5.22 -0.41
CA ARG A 26 -12.41 6.45 -1.18
C ARG A 26 -11.36 7.35 -0.56
N GLU A 27 -11.44 7.57 0.75
CA GLU A 27 -10.52 8.47 1.46
C GLU A 27 -9.06 7.99 1.34
N GLU A 28 -8.81 6.67 1.48
CA GLU A 28 -7.46 6.13 1.36
C GLU A 28 -6.91 6.30 -0.07
N THR A 29 -7.71 5.96 -1.08
CA THR A 29 -7.31 6.09 -2.49
C THR A 29 -7.06 7.54 -2.88
N GLU A 30 -7.93 8.45 -2.45
CA GLU A 30 -7.82 9.88 -2.73
C GLU A 30 -6.54 10.45 -2.12
N ARG A 31 -6.26 10.11 -0.86
CA ARG A 31 -5.06 10.56 -0.16
C ARG A 31 -3.78 10.05 -0.82
N MET A 32 -3.76 8.79 -1.25
CA MET A 32 -2.64 8.24 -2.02
C MET A 32 -2.45 9.01 -3.34
N SER A 33 -3.54 9.27 -4.06
CA SER A 33 -3.51 9.99 -5.33
C SER A 33 -2.97 11.41 -5.17
N GLU A 34 -3.35 12.10 -4.09
CA GLU A 34 -2.92 13.46 -3.80
C GLU A 34 -1.41 13.52 -3.52
N LEU A 35 -0.87 12.55 -2.78
CA LEU A 35 0.57 12.45 -2.52
C LEU A 35 1.37 12.25 -3.81
N LEU A 36 0.89 11.40 -4.72
CA LEU A 36 1.54 11.19 -6.02
C LEU A 36 1.50 12.46 -6.88
N LEU A 37 0.36 13.17 -6.88
CA LEU A 37 0.21 14.44 -7.59
C LEU A 37 1.13 15.54 -7.03
N LYS A 38 1.39 15.54 -5.71
CA LYS A 38 2.35 16.44 -5.05
C LYS A 38 3.81 16.08 -5.36
N GLY A 39 4.09 14.93 -6.00
CA GLY A 39 5.43 14.47 -6.34
C GLY A 39 6.06 13.51 -5.33
N ALA A 40 5.29 13.01 -4.37
CA ALA A 40 5.74 11.92 -3.52
C ALA A 40 5.87 10.62 -4.33
N THR A 41 6.77 9.73 -3.92
CA THR A 41 7.00 8.43 -4.56
C THR A 41 6.64 7.30 -3.61
N MET A 42 5.81 6.36 -4.06
CA MET A 42 5.54 5.13 -3.33
C MET A 42 6.78 4.22 -3.36
N THR A 43 7.21 3.74 -2.21
CA THR A 43 8.36 2.84 -2.08
C THR A 43 7.92 1.38 -2.13
N ASN A 44 8.88 0.44 -2.17
CA ASN A 44 8.59 -0.99 -2.09
C ASN A 44 8.36 -1.48 -0.64
N GLN A 45 8.33 -0.57 0.34
CA GLN A 45 8.12 -0.90 1.75
C GLN A 45 6.67 -0.60 2.16
N HIS A 46 6.18 -1.39 3.10
CA HIS A 46 4.86 -1.22 3.71
C HIS A 46 5.04 -0.98 5.21
N CYS A 47 4.13 -0.25 5.83
CA CYS A 47 4.17 0.02 7.25
C CYS A 47 3.88 -1.25 8.06
N ASP A 48 4.73 -1.56 9.03
CA ASP A 48 4.54 -2.76 9.88
C ASP A 48 3.32 -2.66 10.81
N ALA A 49 2.84 -1.44 11.08
CA ALA A 49 1.70 -1.20 11.96
C ALA A 49 0.34 -1.30 11.25
N CYS A 50 0.25 -0.79 10.01
CA CYS A 50 -1.03 -0.68 9.30
C CYS A 50 -1.03 -1.30 7.90
N GLY A 51 0.10 -1.78 7.40
CA GLY A 51 0.22 -2.42 6.09
C GLY A 51 0.21 -1.47 4.88
N THR A 52 -0.03 -0.16 5.07
CA THR A 52 -0.06 0.81 3.98
C THR A 52 1.34 1.05 3.39
N PRO A 53 1.49 1.24 2.06
CA PRO A 53 2.76 1.57 1.43
C PRO A 53 3.42 2.82 2.05
N ILE A 54 4.74 2.79 2.16
CA ILE A 54 5.56 3.93 2.61
C ILE A 54 5.82 4.84 1.43
N PHE A 55 5.61 6.15 1.63
CA PHE A 55 5.86 7.17 0.64
C PHE A 55 7.15 7.92 0.96
N ARG A 56 7.81 8.47 -0.07
CA ARG A 56 8.95 9.37 0.05
C ARG A 56 8.60 10.72 -0.56
N TYR A 57 8.81 11.80 0.19
CA TYR A 57 8.64 13.17 -0.28
C TYR A 57 9.81 14.02 0.25
N ASP A 58 10.42 14.84 -0.61
CA ASP A 58 11.59 15.65 -0.27
C ASP A 58 12.73 14.90 0.45
N GLY A 59 12.91 13.61 0.11
CA GLY A 59 13.93 12.74 0.69
C GLY A 59 13.51 12.02 1.97
N GLN A 60 12.42 12.44 2.63
CA GLN A 60 11.90 11.84 3.86
C GLN A 60 10.88 10.73 3.54
N ALA A 61 11.04 9.59 4.20
CA ALA A 61 10.10 8.46 4.09
C ALA A 61 9.08 8.50 5.24
N PHE A 62 7.81 8.25 4.96
CA PHE A 62 6.75 8.26 5.96
C PHE A 62 5.57 7.36 5.59
N CYS A 63 4.86 6.88 6.61
CA CYS A 63 3.57 6.22 6.42
C CYS A 63 2.47 7.27 6.32
N PRO A 64 1.62 7.27 5.28
CA PRO A 64 0.50 8.20 5.22
C PRO A 64 -0.43 7.97 6.42
N ASN A 65 -0.89 6.76 6.69
CA ASN A 65 -1.93 6.51 7.70
C ASN A 65 -1.45 6.73 9.15
N CYS A 66 -0.22 6.35 9.48
CA CYS A 66 0.31 6.48 10.85
C CYS A 66 1.05 7.80 11.11
N GLN A 67 1.45 8.57 10.08
CA GLN A 67 2.25 9.80 10.21
C GLN A 67 3.59 9.63 10.96
N HIS A 68 4.12 8.40 11.03
CA HIS A 68 5.46 8.16 11.54
C HIS A 68 6.51 8.37 10.45
N GLU A 69 7.53 9.17 10.77
CA GLU A 69 8.76 9.29 10.00
C GLU A 69 9.44 7.92 10.01
N TYR A 70 9.55 7.30 8.84
CA TYR A 70 10.29 6.05 8.69
C TYR A 70 11.78 6.42 8.67
N GLU A 71 12.40 6.51 9.85
CA GLU A 71 13.85 6.64 9.95
C GLU A 71 14.50 5.40 9.30
N GLN A 72 15.43 5.68 8.39
CA GLN A 72 15.85 4.79 7.31
C GLN A 72 16.48 3.49 7.80
N ALA A 73 15.84 2.36 7.51
CA ALA A 73 16.49 1.03 7.42
C ALA A 73 16.71 0.62 5.95
N GLN A 74 17.24 1.53 5.12
CA GLN A 74 17.51 1.28 3.69
C GLN A 74 18.92 1.67 3.23
N ALA A 75 19.92 1.56 4.11
CA ALA A 75 21.32 1.52 3.66
C ALA A 75 21.75 0.12 3.14
N ASP A 76 20.97 -0.94 3.41
CA ASP A 76 21.43 -2.32 3.19
C ASP A 76 21.18 -2.92 1.80
N GLN A 77 20.31 -2.34 0.96
CA GLN A 77 19.97 -2.97 -0.33
C GLN A 77 20.89 -2.56 -1.48
N GLN A 78 21.55 -1.40 -1.42
CA GLN A 78 22.50 -0.98 -2.47
C GLN A 78 23.86 -1.69 -2.35
N GLY A 79 24.25 -2.14 -1.15
CA GLY A 79 25.52 -2.86 -0.91
C GLY A 79 25.49 -4.34 -1.32
N GLN A 80 24.31 -4.98 -1.42
CA GLN A 80 24.20 -6.40 -1.78
C GLN A 80 24.25 -6.64 -3.29
N VAL A 81 23.81 -5.69 -4.12
CA VAL A 81 23.82 -5.87 -5.58
C VAL A 81 25.25 -5.76 -6.14
N ASP A 82 26.10 -4.92 -5.52
CA ASP A 82 27.48 -4.73 -5.96
C ASP A 82 28.41 -5.91 -5.57
N GLN A 83 28.20 -6.48 -4.37
CA GLN A 83 28.89 -7.70 -3.94
C GLN A 83 28.48 -8.95 -4.74
N GLN A 84 27.22 -9.02 -5.16
CA GLN A 84 26.75 -10.13 -6.01
C GLN A 84 27.31 -10.04 -7.43
N ARG A 85 27.40 -8.84 -8.02
CA ARG A 85 27.98 -8.64 -9.36
C ARG A 85 29.46 -9.01 -9.43
N THR A 86 30.24 -8.65 -8.42
CA THR A 86 31.68 -8.97 -8.38
C THR A 86 31.97 -10.45 -8.15
N ARG A 87 31.05 -11.19 -7.50
CA ARG A 87 31.16 -12.64 -7.30
C ARG A 87 31.00 -13.45 -8.58
N TRP A 88 30.19 -13.00 -9.52
CA TRP A 88 29.97 -13.65 -10.83
C TRP A 88 31.04 -13.32 -11.88
N LEU A 89 31.89 -12.33 -11.62
CA LEU A 89 33.00 -11.92 -12.49
C LEU A 89 34.34 -12.61 -12.13
N ARG A 90 34.32 -13.50 -11.13
CA ARG A 90 35.48 -14.24 -10.63
C ARG A 90 35.38 -15.73 -10.96
#